data_AF-M0ZKN8-F1
#
_entry.id   AF-M0ZKN8-F1
#
_cell.length_a   1.000
_cell.length_b   1.000
_cell.length_c   1.000
_cell.angle_alpha   90.00
_cell.angle_beta   90.00
_cell.angle_gamma   90.00
#
_symmetry.space_group_name_H-M   'P 1'
#
loop_
_entity.id
_entity.type
_entity.pdbx_description
1 polymer ?
#
loop_
_entity_poly.entity_id
_entity_poly.type
_entity_poly.pdbx_seq_one_letter_code
_entity_poly.pdbx_strand_id
1 'polypeptide(L)'
;MLSMREATRACRALALFQVMADNPETRKDLIKAKIPHYFYPFLKSCRDEKPLEYVRITALGVLGALTKVQFDDPYGSHALHFFLESEVVPLCLKCMDVCDEMSRKVATLIVMKILMQERGMSYCCATPERFFSIVQVLRILVLLLYLTNVHSFLCSPVHMYYKRQN
;
A
#
# COMPACT_ATOMS: atom_id res chain seq x y z
N MET A 1 -14.54 -22.48 4.14
CA MET A 1 -13.08 -22.42 3.96
C MET A 1 -12.79 -22.30 2.47
N LEU A 2 -11.87 -21.41 2.09
CA LEU A 2 -11.38 -21.31 0.72
C LEU A 2 -10.38 -22.45 0.46
N SER A 3 -10.51 -23.20 -0.63
CA SER A 3 -9.53 -24.24 -0.96
C SER A 3 -8.25 -23.64 -1.58
N MET A 4 -7.14 -24.36 -1.49
CA MET A 4 -5.88 -23.93 -2.13
C MET A 4 -6.01 -23.84 -3.66
N ARG A 5 -6.85 -24.68 -4.26
CA ARG A 5 -7.11 -24.67 -5.71
C ARG A 5 -7.83 -23.38 -6.14
N GLU A 6 -8.84 -22.96 -5.37
CA GLU A 6 -9.56 -21.71 -5.62
C GLU A 6 -8.67 -20.49 -5.40
N ALA A 7 -7.90 -20.49 -4.31
CA ALA A 7 -6.92 -19.44 -4.04
C ALA A 7 -5.91 -19.29 -5.18
N THR A 8 -5.32 -20.41 -5.65
CA THR A 8 -4.37 -20.38 -6.77
C THR A 8 -5.00 -19.81 -8.04
N ARG A 9 -6.26 -20.19 -8.34
CA ARG A 9 -6.99 -19.64 -9.49
C ARG A 9 -7.22 -18.13 -9.35
N ALA A 10 -7.63 -17.66 -8.17
CA ALA A 10 -7.79 -16.24 -7.90
C ALA A 10 -6.46 -15.48 -8.03
N CYS A 11 -5.36 -16.03 -7.47
CA CYS A 11 -4.02 -15.46 -7.59
C CYS A 11 -3.57 -15.33 -9.05
N ARG A 12 -3.86 -16.31 -9.92
CA ARG A 12 -3.56 -16.20 -11.36
C ARG A 12 -4.30 -15.04 -12.03
N ALA A 13 -5.57 -14.84 -11.69
CA ALA A 13 -6.33 -13.68 -12.18
C ALA A 13 -5.75 -12.37 -11.65
N LEU A 14 -5.43 -12.30 -10.35
CA LEU A 14 -4.79 -11.15 -9.73
C LEU A 14 -3.42 -10.83 -10.35
N ALA A 15 -2.64 -11.84 -10.71
CA ALA A 15 -1.36 -11.66 -11.40
C ALA A 15 -1.52 -10.97 -12.76
N LEU A 16 -2.58 -11.29 -13.52
CA LEU A 16 -2.90 -10.57 -14.76
C LEU A 16 -3.23 -9.10 -14.49
N PHE A 17 -4.00 -8.81 -13.44
CA PHE A 17 -4.25 -7.43 -13.01
C PHE A 17 -2.97 -6.72 -12.55
N GLN A 18 -2.01 -7.44 -11.98
CA GLN A 18 -0.71 -6.88 -11.62
C GLN A 18 0.07 -6.47 -12.88
N VAL A 19 0.08 -7.30 -13.92
CA VAL A 19 0.70 -6.96 -15.22
C VAL A 19 0.03 -5.72 -15.82
N MET A 20 -1.31 -5.67 -15.83
CA MET A 20 -2.05 -4.49 -16.31
C MET A 20 -1.80 -3.25 -15.45
N ALA A 21 -1.61 -3.43 -14.14
CA ALA A 21 -1.27 -2.36 -13.23
C ALA A 21 0.14 -1.84 -13.47
N ASP A 22 1.09 -2.69 -13.88
CA ASP A 22 2.46 -2.30 -14.20
C ASP A 22 2.58 -1.63 -15.59
N ASN A 23 1.72 -1.97 -16.56
CA ASN A 23 1.70 -1.35 -17.88
C ASN A 23 1.12 0.10 -17.84
N PRO A 24 1.87 1.14 -18.28
CA PRO A 24 1.42 2.53 -18.31
C PRO A 24 0.14 2.78 -19.13
N GLU A 25 -0.07 2.03 -20.21
CA GLU A 25 -1.22 2.18 -21.11
C GLU A 25 -2.52 1.71 -20.44
N THR A 26 -2.49 0.60 -19.70
CA THR A 26 -3.70 -0.01 -19.11
C THR A 26 -3.96 0.44 -17.67
N ARG A 27 -2.94 0.91 -16.96
CA ARG A 27 -3.05 1.30 -15.54
C ARG A 27 -4.10 2.37 -15.30
N LYS A 28 -4.14 3.41 -16.16
CA LYS A 28 -5.09 4.52 -16.01
C LYS A 28 -6.53 4.03 -16.10
N ASP A 29 -6.79 3.10 -17.02
CA ASP A 29 -8.11 2.51 -17.21
C ASP A 29 -8.52 1.62 -16.04
N LEU A 30 -7.59 0.88 -15.44
CA LEU A 30 -7.88 0.12 -14.20
C LEU A 30 -8.37 1.02 -13.07
N ILE A 31 -7.71 2.16 -12.88
CA ILE A 31 -8.06 3.14 -11.84
C ILE A 31 -9.40 3.80 -12.17
N LYS A 32 -9.59 4.24 -13.41
CA LYS A 32 -10.83 4.87 -13.88
C LYS A 32 -12.03 3.93 -13.75
N ALA A 33 -11.86 2.65 -14.06
CA ALA A 33 -12.86 1.61 -13.88
C ALA A 33 -13.03 1.16 -12.42
N LYS A 34 -12.28 1.75 -11.47
CA LYS A 34 -12.33 1.45 -10.03
C LYS A 34 -12.09 -0.02 -9.69
N ILE A 35 -11.42 -0.77 -10.58
CA ILE A 35 -11.12 -2.21 -10.41
C ILE A 35 -10.43 -2.53 -9.08
N PRO A 36 -9.50 -1.71 -8.55
CA PRO A 36 -8.86 -2.02 -7.28
C PRO A 36 -9.81 -2.19 -6.08
N HIS A 37 -11.02 -1.61 -6.11
CA HIS A 37 -12.01 -1.78 -5.05
C HIS A 37 -12.44 -3.25 -4.88
N TYR A 38 -12.42 -4.04 -5.95
CA TYR A 38 -12.74 -5.47 -5.90
C TYR A 38 -11.71 -6.28 -5.12
N PHE A 39 -10.51 -5.72 -4.86
CA PHE A 39 -9.46 -6.40 -4.11
C PHE A 39 -9.53 -6.12 -2.61
N TYR A 40 -10.21 -5.05 -2.17
CA TYR A 40 -10.29 -4.66 -0.76
C TYR A 40 -10.90 -5.72 0.16
N PRO A 41 -11.91 -6.53 -0.25
CA PRO A 41 -12.40 -7.63 0.57
C PRO A 41 -11.30 -8.62 0.98
N PHE A 42 -10.29 -8.86 0.14
CA PHE A 42 -9.16 -9.73 0.45
C PHE A 42 -8.23 -9.16 1.54
N LEU A 43 -8.20 -7.84 1.69
CA LEU A 43 -7.42 -7.13 2.71
C LEU A 43 -8.20 -6.96 4.03
N LYS A 44 -9.54 -6.94 3.98
CA LYS A 44 -10.38 -6.77 5.18
C LYS A 44 -10.34 -7.99 6.09
N SER A 45 -10.29 -9.19 5.51
CA SER A 45 -10.31 -10.46 6.24
C SER A 45 -8.89 -10.89 6.61
N CYS A 46 -8.53 -10.73 7.89
CA CYS A 46 -7.23 -11.10 8.43
C CYS A 46 -7.23 -12.49 9.08
N ARG A 47 -7.96 -13.44 8.50
CA ARG A 47 -7.96 -14.83 8.99
C ARG A 47 -6.62 -15.50 8.65
N ASP A 48 -6.07 -16.24 9.60
CA ASP A 48 -4.90 -17.11 9.44
C ASP A 48 -5.28 -18.40 8.72
N GLU A 49 -5.81 -18.25 7.51
CA GLU A 49 -6.05 -19.35 6.57
C GLU A 49 -5.06 -19.20 5.42
N LYS A 50 -4.10 -20.13 5.27
CA LYS A 50 -3.07 -20.10 4.23
C LYS A 50 -3.60 -19.76 2.82
N PRO A 51 -4.73 -20.32 2.34
CA PRO A 51 -5.27 -19.96 1.02
C PRO A 51 -5.66 -18.48 0.92
N LEU A 52 -6.18 -17.89 2.00
CA LEU A 52 -6.57 -16.48 2.04
C LEU A 52 -5.36 -15.55 2.16
N GLU A 53 -4.35 -15.93 2.94
CA GLU A 53 -3.05 -15.21 2.99
C GLU A 53 -2.44 -15.10 1.59
N TYR A 54 -2.47 -16.18 0.82
CA TYR A 54 -1.93 -16.21 -0.54
C TYR A 54 -2.67 -15.28 -1.51
N VAL A 55 -4.00 -15.22 -1.41
CA VAL A 55 -4.80 -14.25 -2.18
C VAL A 55 -4.51 -12.82 -1.72
N ARG A 56 -4.40 -12.59 -0.40
CA ARG A 56 -4.16 -11.27 0.19
C ARG A 56 -2.83 -10.68 -0.24
N ILE A 57 -1.74 -11.46 -0.17
CA ILE A 57 -0.43 -10.99 -0.62
C ILE A 57 -0.41 -10.70 -2.12
N THR A 58 -1.12 -11.50 -2.93
CA THR A 58 -1.22 -11.26 -4.38
C THR A 58 -2.01 -9.97 -4.67
N ALA A 59 -3.12 -9.75 -3.96
CA ALA A 59 -3.92 -8.53 -4.06
C ALA A 59 -3.13 -7.28 -3.63
N LEU A 60 -2.37 -7.37 -2.52
CA LEU A 60 -1.43 -6.33 -2.10
C LEU A 60 -0.36 -6.08 -3.17
N GLY A 61 0.10 -7.12 -3.88
CA GLY A 61 1.00 -6.99 -5.03
C GLY A 61 0.43 -6.11 -6.15
N VAL A 62 -0.85 -6.29 -6.51
CA VAL A 62 -1.54 -5.44 -7.49
C VAL A 62 -1.59 -3.98 -7.02
N LEU A 63 -1.96 -3.73 -5.77
CA LEU A 63 -1.97 -2.38 -5.20
C LEU A 63 -0.56 -1.77 -5.17
N GLY A 64 0.46 -2.57 -4.85
CA GLY A 64 1.86 -2.19 -4.86
C GLY A 64 2.37 -1.79 -6.26
N ALA A 65 1.94 -2.49 -7.31
CA ALA A 65 2.26 -2.13 -8.70
C ALA A 65 1.67 -0.75 -9.09
N LEU A 66 0.45 -0.45 -8.65
CA LEU A 66 -0.20 0.84 -8.90
C LEU A 66 0.58 2.01 -8.28
N THR A 67 1.19 1.81 -7.11
CA THR A 67 2.03 2.83 -6.44
C THR A 67 3.41 3.04 -7.07
N LYS A 68 3.85 2.16 -7.99
CA LYS A 68 5.25 2.10 -8.44
C LYS A 68 5.61 3.10 -9.56
N VAL A 69 4.63 3.63 -10.32
CA VAL A 69 4.92 4.32 -11.62
C VAL A 69 4.31 5.71 -11.74
N GLN A 70 3.82 6.32 -10.66
CA GLN A 70 3.15 7.62 -10.76
C GLN A 70 3.72 8.74 -9.88
N PHE A 71 4.90 8.55 -9.28
CA PHE A 71 5.52 9.65 -8.55
C PHE A 71 6.42 10.55 -9.42
N ASP A 72 6.55 10.22 -10.71
CA ASP A 72 7.27 11.00 -11.71
C ASP A 72 6.34 11.69 -12.75
N ASP A 73 5.01 11.57 -12.62
CA ASP A 73 4.04 12.23 -13.53
C ASP A 73 3.67 13.62 -12.99
N PRO A 74 3.94 14.72 -13.74
CA PRO A 74 3.79 16.12 -13.28
C PRO A 74 2.35 16.55 -12.93
N TYR A 75 1.32 15.74 -13.18
CA TYR A 75 -0.08 16.05 -12.84
C TYR A 75 -0.54 15.55 -11.46
N GLY A 76 0.34 14.88 -10.71
CA GLY A 76 -0.02 14.24 -9.46
C GLY A 76 -0.77 12.93 -9.72
N SER A 77 -0.13 11.84 -9.32
CA SER A 77 -0.61 10.46 -9.42
C SER A 77 -2.13 10.31 -9.26
N HIS A 78 -2.85 10.07 -10.36
CA HIS A 78 -4.28 9.70 -10.32
C HIS A 78 -4.50 8.47 -9.41
N ALA A 79 -3.49 7.60 -9.29
CA ALA A 79 -3.46 6.50 -8.34
C ALA A 79 -3.38 6.99 -6.90
N LEU A 80 -2.54 7.98 -6.57
CA LEU A 80 -2.47 8.56 -5.23
C LEU A 80 -3.82 9.16 -4.84
N HIS A 81 -4.43 9.99 -5.71
CA HIS A 81 -5.74 10.57 -5.44
C HIS A 81 -6.77 9.47 -5.16
N PHE A 82 -6.84 8.47 -6.03
CA PHE A 82 -7.71 7.30 -5.85
C PHE A 82 -7.41 6.55 -4.54
N PHE A 83 -6.15 6.44 -4.11
CA PHE A 83 -5.76 5.75 -2.87
C PHE A 83 -6.12 6.54 -1.62
N LEU A 84 -6.07 7.87 -1.68
CA LEU A 84 -6.39 8.76 -0.56
C LEU A 84 -7.91 8.95 -0.38
N GLU A 85 -8.69 8.91 -1.47
CA GLU A 85 -10.15 8.93 -1.42
C GLU A 85 -10.78 7.56 -1.11
N SER A 86 -10.00 6.49 -1.21
CA SER A 86 -10.44 5.12 -0.92
C SER A 86 -9.92 4.61 0.42
N GLU A 87 -10.35 3.40 0.80
CA GLU A 87 -9.95 2.76 2.05
C GLU A 87 -8.55 2.10 1.99
N VAL A 88 -7.72 2.36 0.97
CA VAL A 88 -6.43 1.66 0.82
C VAL A 88 -5.51 1.90 2.00
N VAL A 89 -5.35 3.16 2.44
CA VAL A 89 -4.48 3.51 3.57
C VAL A 89 -4.91 2.77 4.86
N PRO A 90 -6.16 2.86 5.35
CA PRO A 90 -6.56 2.13 6.55
C PRO A 90 -6.50 0.61 6.39
N LEU A 91 -6.77 0.07 5.21
CA LEU A 91 -6.64 -1.38 4.95
C LEU A 91 -5.19 -1.85 5.03
N CYS A 92 -4.26 -1.09 4.45
CA CYS A 92 -2.83 -1.39 4.54
C CYS A 92 -2.34 -1.27 5.99
N LEU A 93 -2.73 -0.23 6.72
CA LEU A 93 -2.39 -0.08 8.15
C LEU A 93 -2.88 -1.28 8.98
N LYS A 94 -4.13 -1.72 8.76
CA LYS A 94 -4.64 -2.96 9.38
C LYS A 94 -3.79 -4.17 8.99
N CYS A 95 -3.45 -4.31 7.70
CA CYS A 95 -2.63 -5.42 7.24
C CYS A 95 -1.24 -5.43 7.89
N MET A 96 -0.67 -4.26 8.18
CA MET A 96 0.63 -4.14 8.83
C MET A 96 0.62 -4.59 10.29
N ASP A 97 -0.51 -4.48 10.97
CA ASP A 97 -0.65 -4.84 12.38
C ASP A 97 -0.93 -6.34 12.55
N VAL A 98 -1.89 -6.88 11.79
CA VAL A 98 -2.46 -8.21 12.09
C VAL A 98 -2.19 -9.32 11.05
N CYS A 99 -1.61 -9.03 9.88
CA CYS A 99 -1.36 -10.08 8.86
C CYS A 99 -0.03 -10.82 9.07
N ASP A 100 0.21 -11.84 8.24
CA ASP A 100 1.49 -12.55 8.12
C ASP A 100 2.65 -11.62 7.72
N GLU A 101 3.89 -12.06 7.98
CA GLU A 101 5.09 -11.26 7.76
C GLU A 101 5.22 -10.69 6.34
N MET A 102 4.87 -11.48 5.32
CA MET A 102 5.03 -11.07 3.94
C MET A 102 3.97 -10.05 3.54
N SER A 103 2.71 -10.27 3.92
CA SER A 103 1.64 -9.27 3.74
C SER A 103 1.96 -7.96 4.47
N ARG A 104 2.48 -8.04 5.71
CA ARG A 104 2.92 -6.85 6.46
C ARG A 104 3.99 -6.08 5.71
N LYS A 105 5.00 -6.76 5.18
CA LYS A 105 6.08 -6.14 4.38
C LYS A 105 5.53 -5.41 3.16
N VAL A 106 4.65 -6.05 2.37
CA VAL A 106 4.08 -5.43 1.16
C VAL A 106 3.18 -4.24 1.51
N ALA A 107 2.31 -4.36 2.52
CA ALA A 107 1.46 -3.27 2.99
C ALA A 107 2.29 -2.06 3.49
N THR A 108 3.37 -2.35 4.22
CA THR A 108 4.33 -1.34 4.69
C THR A 108 4.95 -0.57 3.53
N LEU A 109 5.38 -1.25 2.47
CA LEU A 109 5.95 -0.61 1.28
C LEU A 109 4.93 0.27 0.53
N ILE A 110 3.66 -0.12 0.48
CA ILE A 110 2.58 0.69 -0.10
C ILE A 110 2.40 1.99 0.70
N VAL A 111 2.30 1.89 2.03
CA VAL A 111 2.12 3.06 2.91
C VAL A 111 3.35 3.97 2.84
N MET A 112 4.56 3.40 2.85
CA MET A 112 5.80 4.17 2.69
C MET A 112 5.78 4.98 1.39
N LYS A 113 5.42 4.35 0.27
CA LYS A 113 5.30 5.02 -1.03
C LYS A 113 4.30 6.17 -1.01
N ILE A 114 3.16 6.01 -0.36
CA ILE A 114 2.18 7.10 -0.17
C ILE A 114 2.78 8.23 0.65
N LEU A 115 3.49 7.93 1.75
CA LEU A 115 4.13 8.91 2.62
C LEU A 115 5.28 9.66 1.94
N MET A 116 5.92 9.07 0.92
CA MET A 116 6.92 9.76 0.10
C MET A 116 6.32 10.87 -0.77
N GLN A 117 4.99 10.97 -0.85
CA GLN A 117 4.31 12.04 -1.55
C GLN A 117 3.81 13.12 -0.60
N GLU A 118 3.95 14.38 -1.00
CA GLU A 118 3.49 15.52 -0.19
C GLU A 118 1.99 15.43 0.14
N ARG A 119 1.13 15.14 -0.86
CA ARG A 119 -0.32 14.96 -0.62
C ARG A 119 -0.62 13.77 0.28
N GLY A 120 0.12 12.66 0.11
CA GLY A 120 -0.05 11.47 0.94
C GLY A 120 0.34 11.74 2.38
N MET A 121 1.48 12.42 2.60
CA MET A 121 1.93 12.85 3.93
C MET A 121 0.94 13.82 4.57
N SER A 122 0.44 14.81 3.84
CA SER A 122 -0.57 15.75 4.33
C SER A 122 -1.86 15.04 4.77
N TYR A 123 -2.38 14.11 3.96
CA TYR A 123 -3.56 13.29 4.29
C TYR A 123 -3.37 12.48 5.59
N CYS A 124 -2.18 11.90 5.71
CA CYS A 124 -1.74 11.06 6.79
C CYS A 124 -1.53 11.84 8.11
N CYS A 125 -1.07 13.09 8.01
CA CYS A 125 -0.86 14.00 9.15
C CYS A 125 -2.04 14.96 9.37
N ALA A 126 -3.20 14.68 8.76
CA ALA A 126 -4.39 15.53 8.86
C ALA A 126 -5.09 15.38 10.21
N THR A 127 -5.07 14.19 10.81
CA THR A 127 -5.67 13.92 12.13
C THR A 127 -4.69 13.19 13.05
N PRO A 128 -4.81 13.37 14.39
CA PRO A 128 -3.96 12.68 15.35
C PRO A 128 -4.01 11.15 15.25
N GLU A 129 -5.18 10.58 14.95
CA GLU A 129 -5.38 9.12 14.87
C GLU A 129 -4.59 8.52 13.70
N ARG A 130 -4.64 9.19 12.54
CA ARG A 130 -3.87 8.78 11.35
C ARG A 130 -2.38 8.94 11.60
N PHE A 131 -1.98 10.05 12.22
CA PHE A 131 -0.60 10.31 12.57
C PHE A 131 -0.03 9.23 13.51
N PHE A 132 -0.76 8.88 14.58
CA PHE A 132 -0.32 7.85 15.52
C PHE A 132 -0.15 6.47 14.85
N SER A 133 -1.08 6.11 13.97
CA SER A 133 -1.00 4.87 13.18
C SER A 133 0.29 4.82 12.35
N ILE A 134 0.74 5.96 11.82
CA ILE A 134 1.95 6.06 10.99
C ILE A 134 3.23 6.07 11.82
N VAL A 135 3.21 6.64 13.03
CA VAL A 135 4.38 6.57 13.93
C VAL A 135 4.71 5.12 14.26
N GLN A 136 3.69 4.27 14.47
CA GLN A 136 3.88 2.83 14.66
C GLN A 136 4.46 2.16 13.40
N VAL A 137 4.02 2.58 12.21
CA VAL A 137 4.56 2.13 10.92
C VAL A 137 6.03 2.53 10.72
N LEU A 138 6.39 3.77 11.05
CA LEU A 138 7.76 4.28 10.89
C LEU A 138 8.76 3.48 11.73
N ARG A 139 8.35 2.98 12.91
CA ARG A 139 9.18 2.08 13.72
C ARG A 139 9.54 0.78 12.99
N ILE A 140 8.57 0.18 12.30
CA ILE A 140 8.78 -1.04 11.49
C ILE A 140 9.64 -0.72 10.25
N LEU A 141 9.42 0.44 9.64
CA LEU A 141 10.20 0.90 8.48
C LEU A 141 11.67 1.11 8.81
N VAL A 142 11.99 1.71 9.95
CA VAL A 142 13.38 1.88 10.42
C VAL A 142 14.06 0.52 10.52
N LEU A 143 13.41 -0.47 11.14
CA LEU A 143 13.93 -1.85 11.23
C LEU A 143 14.17 -2.49 9.85
N LEU A 144 13.25 -2.29 8.89
CA LEU A 144 13.40 -2.82 7.53
C LEU A 144 14.54 -2.11 6.77
N LEU A 145 14.68 -0.79 6.91
CA LEU A 145 15.71 0.01 6.24
C LEU A 145 17.12 -0.27 6.77
N TYR A 146 17.27 -0.54 8.08
CA TYR A 146 18.53 -0.99 8.67
C TYR A 146 19.03 -2.29 8.05
N LEU A 147 18.14 -3.15 7.55
CA LEU A 147 18.50 -4.39 6.87
C LEU A 147 18.77 -4.20 5.37
N THR A 148 18.25 -3.14 4.74
CA THR A 148 18.35 -2.92 3.27
C THR A 148 19.27 -1.77 2.84
N ASN A 149 19.96 -1.10 3.77
CA ASN A 149 21.03 -0.13 3.51
C ASN A 149 20.68 0.94 2.46
N VAL A 150 19.67 1.79 2.74
CA VAL A 150 19.42 2.98 1.93
C VAL A 150 19.26 4.23 2.81
N HIS A 151 20.32 5.02 2.88
CA HIS A 151 20.51 6.14 3.82
C HIS A 151 19.79 7.46 3.45
N SER A 152 19.07 7.55 2.33
CA SER A 152 18.56 8.83 1.81
C SER A 152 17.09 9.18 2.12
N PHE A 153 16.33 8.32 2.79
CA PHE A 153 14.84 8.43 2.79
C PHE A 153 14.18 8.96 4.08
N LEU A 154 14.91 9.06 5.19
CA LEU A 154 14.34 9.49 6.48
C LEU A 154 14.25 11.02 6.64
N CYS A 155 14.85 11.80 5.73
CA CYS A 155 14.96 13.25 5.90
C CYS A 155 13.60 13.97 5.72
N SER A 156 12.76 13.55 4.77
CA SER A 156 11.51 14.30 4.48
C SER A 156 10.42 14.22 5.57
N PRO A 157 10.07 13.04 6.13
CA PRO A 157 8.97 12.96 7.10
C PRO A 157 9.31 13.65 8.44
N VAL A 158 10.56 13.55 8.88
CA VAL A 158 11.03 14.12 10.16
C VAL A 158 11.18 15.64 10.05
N HIS A 159 11.68 16.13 8.91
CA HIS A 159 11.85 17.57 8.69
C HIS A 159 10.51 18.31 8.59
N MET A 160 9.47 17.67 8.05
CA MET A 160 8.11 18.24 8.02
C MET A 160 7.45 18.29 9.40
N TYR A 161 7.78 17.35 10.30
CA TYR A 161 7.34 17.39 11.70
C TYR A 161 7.98 18.55 12.46
N TYR A 162 9.27 18.82 12.23
CA TYR A 162 9.99 19.93 12.86
C TYR A 162 9.52 21.31 12.37
N LYS A 163 9.12 21.42 11.10
CA LYS A 163 8.68 22.70 10.50
C LYS A 163 7.24 23.09 10.88
N ARG A 164 6.47 22.20 11.52
CA ARG A 164 5.07 22.47 11.94
C ARG A 164 4.94 22.88 13.41
N GLN A 165 6.04 22.86 14.18
CA GLN A 165 6.10 23.30 15.58
C GLN A 165 6.76 24.69 15.76
N ASN A 166 7.20 25.34 14.68
CA ASN A 166 7.62 26.75 14.62
C ASN A 166 6.72 27.50 13.65
#